data_AF-A0A1Z9HGP8-F1
#
_entry.id   AF-A0A1Z9HGP8-F1
#
_cell.length_a   1.000
_cell.length_b   1.000
_cell.length_c   1.000
_cell.angle_alpha   90.00
_cell.angle_beta   90.00
_cell.angle_gamma   90.00
#
_symmetry.space_group_name_H-M   'P 1'
#
loop_
_entity.id
_entity.type
_entity.pdbx_description
1 polymer ?
#
loop_
_entity_poly.entity_id
_entity_poly.type
_entity_poly.pdbx_seq_one_letter_code
_entity_poly.pdbx_strand_id
1 'polypeptide(L)'
;MDLFFASLFTIFLWWASTSILLAFTRNESEESSFSTIFVSTCILLLGFVILISSSDSTTVTSAYLGFVSVLMIWSWQEAAFLVGWITGTRTTACPNNVTGFKRAWLAFQTISHHELLLVVLGIVIWLVTFNSPNDIGIQTFLILWIMRISAKLNVFLGVRNFYEEFLPSNLS
;
A
#
# COMPACT_ATOMS: atom_id res chain seq x y z
N MET A 1 -10.64 27.45 -8.67
CA MET A 1 -9.19 27.59 -8.35
C MET A 1 -8.76 26.49 -7.39
N ASP A 2 -9.51 26.23 -6.33
CA ASP A 2 -9.12 25.29 -5.27
C ASP A 2 -8.94 23.84 -5.74
N LEU A 3 -9.81 23.38 -6.66
CA LEU A 3 -9.73 22.03 -7.24
C LEU A 3 -8.46 21.82 -8.08
N PHE A 4 -7.97 22.86 -8.74
CA PHE A 4 -6.72 22.80 -9.51
C PHE A 4 -5.52 22.60 -8.57
N PHE A 5 -5.42 23.41 -7.52
CA PHE A 5 -4.37 23.25 -6.51
C PHE A 5 -4.44 21.90 -5.80
N ALA A 6 -5.64 21.44 -5.43
CA ALA A 6 -5.83 20.13 -4.81
C ALA A 6 -5.38 18.98 -5.74
N SER A 7 -5.71 19.06 -7.03
CA SER A 7 -5.29 18.05 -8.01
C SER A 7 -3.77 18.02 -8.21
N LEU A 8 -3.12 19.19 -8.34
CA LEU A 8 -1.68 19.30 -8.48
C LEU A 8 -0.97 18.75 -7.23
N PHE A 9 -1.44 19.11 -6.04
CA PHE A 9 -0.94 18.60 -4.77
C PHE A 9 -1.07 17.08 -4.70
N THR A 10 -2.23 16.53 -5.03
CA THR A 10 -2.51 15.09 -5.03
C THR A 10 -1.57 14.34 -5.98
N ILE A 11 -1.44 14.82 -7.23
CA ILE A 11 -0.58 14.18 -8.25
C ILE A 11 0.88 14.24 -7.82
N PHE A 12 1.34 15.39 -7.33
CA PHE A 12 2.71 15.56 -6.86
C PHE A 12 3.02 14.64 -5.68
N LEU A 13 2.19 14.62 -4.65
CA LEU A 13 2.41 13.79 -3.47
C LEU A 13 2.33 12.30 -3.79
N TRP A 14 1.41 11.91 -4.68
CA TRP A 14 1.30 10.54 -5.17
C TRP A 14 2.60 10.08 -5.84
N TRP A 15 3.10 10.86 -6.81
CA TRP A 15 4.33 10.54 -7.53
C TRP A 15 5.56 10.60 -6.63
N ALA A 16 5.63 11.58 -5.73
CA ALA A 16 6.70 11.72 -4.77
C ALA A 16 6.73 10.53 -3.80
N SER A 17 5.59 10.14 -3.23
CA SER A 17 5.46 8.98 -2.34
C SER A 17 5.94 7.71 -3.02
N THR A 18 5.49 7.43 -4.25
CA THR A 18 5.90 6.24 -5.00
C THR A 18 7.40 6.24 -5.33
N SER A 19 7.92 7.39 -5.77
CA SER A 19 9.34 7.54 -6.11
C SER A 19 10.25 7.39 -4.90
N ILE A 20 9.88 8.01 -3.77
CA ILE A 20 10.63 7.93 -2.50
C ILE A 20 10.63 6.48 -2.02
N LEU A 21 9.49 5.81 -2.08
CA LEU A 21 9.36 4.44 -1.62
C LEU A 21 10.24 3.50 -2.44
N LEU A 22 10.17 3.58 -3.77
CA LEU A 22 11.03 2.80 -4.66
C LEU A 22 12.51 3.11 -4.46
N ALA A 23 12.87 4.38 -4.28
CA ALA A 23 14.26 4.77 -4.02
C ALA A 23 14.78 4.19 -2.70
N PHE A 24 13.94 4.16 -1.66
CA PHE A 24 14.30 3.63 -0.35
C PHE A 24 14.45 2.11 -0.37
N THR A 25 13.58 1.41 -1.10
CA THR A 25 13.60 -0.07 -1.16
C THR A 25 14.54 -0.65 -2.20
N ARG A 26 14.98 0.13 -3.21
CA ARG A 26 15.83 -0.38 -4.30
C ARG A 26 17.21 -0.87 -3.84
N ASN A 27 17.73 -0.33 -2.75
CA ASN A 27 19.11 -0.59 -2.29
C ASN A 27 19.16 -1.36 -0.96
N GLU A 28 18.05 -1.94 -0.53
CA GLU A 28 17.96 -2.68 0.73
C GLU A 28 18.63 -4.05 0.62
N SER A 29 19.65 -4.27 1.44
CA SER A 29 20.20 -5.59 1.75
C SER A 29 19.39 -6.26 2.88
N GLU A 30 19.48 -7.59 3.02
CA GLU A 30 18.77 -8.34 4.08
C GLU A 30 19.03 -7.81 5.50
N GLU A 31 20.21 -7.24 5.77
CA GLU A 31 20.54 -6.64 7.08
C GLU A 31 19.86 -5.28 7.34
N SER A 32 19.54 -4.51 6.28
CA SER A 32 18.90 -3.19 6.39
C SER A 32 17.37 -3.27 6.56
N SER A 33 16.80 -4.43 6.19
CA SER A 33 15.37 -4.74 6.26
C SER A 33 14.69 -4.36 7.58
N PHE A 34 15.35 -4.64 8.72
CA PHE A 34 14.79 -4.31 10.04
C PHE A 34 14.68 -2.80 10.27
N SER A 35 15.69 -2.02 9.85
CA SER A 35 15.72 -0.57 9.98
C SER A 35 14.60 0.08 9.16
N THR A 36 14.41 -0.40 7.92
CA THR A 36 13.36 0.11 7.03
C THR A 36 11.96 -0.19 7.54
N ILE A 37 11.73 -1.38 8.08
CA ILE A 37 10.43 -1.72 8.70
C ILE A 37 10.20 -0.89 9.96
N PHE A 38 11.22 -0.66 10.78
CA PHE A 38 11.10 0.17 11.97
C PHE A 38 10.73 1.61 11.61
N VAL A 39 11.47 2.24 10.67
CA VAL A 39 11.18 3.59 10.17
C VAL A 39 9.78 3.67 9.58
N SER A 40 9.42 2.69 8.75
CA SER A 40 8.08 2.63 8.16
C SER A 40 7.00 2.51 9.25
N THR A 41 7.25 1.75 10.32
CA THR A 41 6.28 1.56 11.42
C THR A 41 6.07 2.87 12.19
N CYS A 42 7.14 3.64 12.40
CA CYS A 42 7.04 5.00 12.95
C CYS A 42 6.21 5.91 12.03
N ILE A 43 6.39 5.84 10.71
CA ILE A 43 5.59 6.59 9.73
C ILE A 43 4.12 6.17 9.78
N LEU A 44 3.82 4.88 9.95
CA LEU A 44 2.46 4.38 10.12
C LEU A 44 1.79 4.95 11.37
N LEU A 45 2.48 4.92 12.52
CA LEU A 45 1.95 5.47 13.77
C LEU A 45 1.69 6.97 13.65
N LEU A 46 2.60 7.72 13.03
CA LEU A 46 2.40 9.14 12.73
C LEU A 46 1.20 9.37 11.81
N GLY A 47 1.03 8.52 10.79
CA GLY A 47 -0.14 8.56 9.91
C GLY A 47 -1.45 8.43 10.68
N PHE A 48 -1.56 7.47 11.60
CA PHE A 48 -2.76 7.33 12.44
C PHE A 48 -3.01 8.53 13.35
N VAL A 49 -1.97 9.10 13.95
CA VAL A 49 -2.10 10.31 14.79
C VAL A 49 -2.62 11.50 13.98
N ILE A 50 -2.08 11.70 12.76
CA ILE A 50 -2.53 12.76 11.86
C ILE A 50 -3.96 12.50 11.40
N LEU A 51 -4.33 11.25 11.11
CA LEU A 51 -5.69 10.88 10.71
C LEU A 51 -6.70 11.23 11.80
N ILE A 52 -6.46 10.82 13.05
CA ILE A 52 -7.33 11.11 14.21
C ILE A 52 -7.39 12.62 14.50
N SER A 53 -6.28 13.35 14.38
CA SER A 53 -6.30 14.81 14.57
C SER A 53 -7.08 15.52 13.46
N SER A 54 -6.99 15.01 12.23
CA SER A 54 -7.68 15.59 11.07
C SER A 54 -9.15 15.18 10.94
N SER A 55 -9.60 14.14 11.64
CA SER A 55 -10.98 13.67 11.60
C SER A 55 -11.94 14.67 12.24
N ASP A 56 -11.53 15.33 13.32
CA ASP A 56 -12.44 16.17 14.13
C ASP A 56 -12.73 17.56 13.51
N SER A 57 -12.17 17.88 12.34
CA SER A 57 -12.27 19.21 11.73
C SER A 57 -12.58 19.15 10.24
N THR A 58 -13.51 20.01 9.78
CA THR A 58 -13.96 20.11 8.37
C THR A 58 -13.25 21.23 7.60
N THR A 59 -11.98 21.47 7.90
CA THR A 59 -11.21 22.53 7.21
C THR A 59 -10.53 21.98 5.95
N VAL A 60 -10.19 22.86 5.01
CA VAL A 60 -9.41 22.48 3.81
C VAL A 60 -8.07 21.84 4.21
N THR A 61 -7.44 22.34 5.28
CA THR A 61 -6.20 21.77 5.82
C THR A 61 -6.40 20.35 6.33
N SER A 62 -7.54 20.06 6.98
CA SER A 62 -7.90 18.72 7.45
C SER A 62 -8.07 17.74 6.29
N ALA A 63 -8.56 18.19 5.12
CA ALA A 63 -8.63 17.35 3.93
C ALA A 63 -7.22 16.96 3.42
N TYR A 64 -6.30 17.93 3.35
CA TYR A 64 -4.91 17.66 2.96
C TYR A 64 -4.19 16.74 3.94
N LEU A 65 -4.38 16.95 5.25
CA LEU A 65 -3.82 16.09 6.29
C LEU A 65 -4.39 14.66 6.22
N GLY A 66 -5.70 14.52 5.97
CA GLY A 66 -6.35 13.24 5.75
C GLY A 66 -5.72 12.48 4.59
N PHE A 67 -5.49 13.13 3.45
CA PHE A 67 -4.81 12.52 2.30
C PHE A 67 -3.36 12.08 2.62
N VAL A 68 -2.57 12.95 3.24
CA VAL A 68 -1.17 12.65 3.61
C VAL A 68 -1.10 11.50 4.62
N SER A 69 -2.01 11.47 5.60
CA SER A 69 -2.05 10.42 6.61
C SER A 69 -2.25 9.02 6.00
N VAL A 70 -3.13 8.92 5.01
CA VAL A 70 -3.41 7.68 4.30
C VAL A 70 -2.21 7.25 3.46
N LEU A 71 -1.53 8.19 2.79
CA LEU A 71 -0.30 7.88 2.05
C LEU A 71 0.82 7.38 2.98
N MET A 72 0.96 7.95 4.18
CA MET A 72 1.92 7.45 5.18
C MET A 72 1.60 6.02 5.61
N ILE A 73 0.33 5.76 5.94
CA ILE A 73 -0.15 4.43 6.29
C ILE A 73 0.08 3.44 5.14
N TRP A 74 -0.23 3.85 3.91
CA TRP A 74 -0.04 3.03 2.71
C TRP A 74 1.43 2.74 2.43
N SER A 75 2.31 3.70 2.70
CA SER A 75 3.76 3.56 2.49
C SER A 75 4.35 2.43 3.35
N TRP A 76 3.90 2.27 4.59
CA TRP A 76 4.34 1.13 5.43
C TRP A 76 3.97 -0.21 4.82
N GLN A 77 2.77 -0.31 4.26
CA GLN A 77 2.28 -1.53 3.68
C GLN A 77 3.04 -1.92 2.40
N GLU A 78 3.34 -0.94 1.56
CA GLU A 78 4.14 -1.17 0.36
C GLU A 78 5.61 -1.48 0.70
N ALA A 79 6.19 -0.81 1.71
CA ALA A 79 7.52 -1.13 2.21
C ALA A 79 7.58 -2.57 2.77
N ALA A 80 6.58 -2.97 3.56
CA ALA A 80 6.49 -4.34 4.08
C ALA A 80 6.39 -5.40 2.97
N PHE A 81 5.75 -5.06 1.85
CA PHE A 81 5.67 -5.91 0.67
C PHE A 81 7.01 -6.01 -0.06
N LEU A 82 7.67 -4.87 -0.33
CA LEU A 82 8.93 -4.83 -1.08
C LEU A 82 10.11 -5.43 -0.33
N VAL A 83 10.14 -5.28 1.00
CA VAL A 83 11.18 -5.87 1.86
C VAL A 83 11.01 -7.40 2.00
N GLY A 84 9.84 -7.94 1.63
CA GLY A 84 9.59 -9.37 1.67
C GLY A 84 9.40 -9.95 3.09
N TRP A 85 9.36 -9.12 4.14
CA TRP A 85 9.22 -9.57 5.53
C TRP A 85 7.89 -10.28 5.82
N ILE A 86 6.83 -9.94 5.08
CA ILE A 86 5.52 -10.62 5.16
C ILE A 86 5.29 -11.43 3.86
N THR A 87 6.35 -12.03 3.30
CA THR A 87 6.15 -13.12 2.33
C THR A 87 5.61 -14.36 3.04
N GLY A 88 4.52 -14.92 2.51
CA GLY A 88 3.74 -15.97 3.17
C GLY A 88 4.52 -17.25 3.44
N THR A 89 3.98 -18.06 4.36
CA THR A 89 4.49 -19.33 4.89
C THR A 89 4.78 -20.46 3.88
N ARG A 90 4.64 -20.22 2.56
CA ARG A 90 5.01 -21.17 1.50
C ARG A 90 6.24 -20.69 0.73
N THR A 91 7.39 -21.20 1.14
CA THR A 91 8.64 -21.26 0.36
C THR A 91 8.70 -22.48 -0.57
N THR A 92 7.55 -23.07 -0.92
CA THR A 92 7.50 -24.31 -1.72
C THR A 92 7.13 -24.04 -3.17
N ALA A 93 8.02 -24.41 -4.07
CA ALA A 93 7.88 -24.29 -5.53
C ALA A 93 6.49 -24.72 -6.01
N CYS A 94 5.89 -23.92 -6.89
CA CYS A 94 4.62 -24.28 -7.52
C CYS A 94 4.78 -25.63 -8.25
N PRO A 95 3.94 -26.64 -7.98
CA PRO A 95 3.99 -27.89 -8.71
C PRO A 95 3.71 -27.64 -10.20
N ASN A 96 4.57 -28.16 -11.09
CA ASN A 96 4.56 -27.95 -12.54
C ASN A 96 3.27 -28.37 -13.27
N ASN A 97 2.27 -28.92 -12.56
CA ASN A 97 1.09 -29.55 -13.13
C ASN A 97 -0.22 -28.77 -12.88
N VAL A 98 -0.14 -27.49 -12.52
CA VAL A 98 -1.32 -26.65 -12.20
C VAL A 98 -1.48 -25.50 -13.19
N THR A 99 -2.52 -25.57 -14.02
CA THR A 99 -2.88 -24.53 -15.01
C THR A 99 -4.13 -23.76 -14.59
N GLY A 100 -4.24 -22.50 -15.04
CA GLY A 100 -5.43 -21.68 -14.87
C GLY A 100 -5.72 -21.21 -13.44
N PHE A 101 -6.99 -21.23 -13.05
CA PHE A 101 -7.53 -20.64 -11.81
C PHE A 101 -6.90 -21.20 -10.52
N LYS A 102 -6.48 -22.48 -10.52
CA LYS A 102 -5.82 -23.10 -9.37
C LYS A 102 -4.40 -22.57 -9.13
N ARG A 103 -3.68 -22.15 -10.17
CA ARG A 103 -2.34 -21.54 -10.03
C ARG A 103 -2.45 -20.14 -9.44
N ALA A 104 -3.47 -19.39 -9.82
CA ALA A 104 -3.77 -18.10 -9.23
C ALA A 104 -4.27 -18.21 -7.80
N TRP A 105 -5.12 -19.20 -7.47
CA TRP A 105 -5.53 -19.45 -6.08
C TRP A 105 -4.35 -19.81 -5.18
N LEU A 106 -3.41 -20.63 -5.68
CA LEU A 106 -2.18 -20.96 -4.96
C LEU A 106 -1.27 -19.74 -4.78
N ALA A 107 -1.11 -18.89 -5.80
CA ALA A 107 -0.37 -17.63 -5.68
C ALA A 107 -1.05 -16.62 -4.75
N PHE A 108 -2.39 -16.59 -4.75
CA PHE A 108 -3.20 -15.76 -3.86
C PHE A 108 -3.07 -16.22 -2.40
N GLN A 109 -3.01 -17.54 -2.16
CA GLN A 109 -2.73 -18.07 -0.82
C GLN A 109 -1.37 -17.62 -0.27
N THR A 110 -0.34 -17.52 -1.12
CA THR A 110 1.00 -17.03 -0.74
C THR A 110 1.00 -15.54 -0.36
N ILE A 111 0.09 -14.75 -0.93
CA ILE A 111 -0.02 -13.29 -0.74
C ILE A 111 -1.13 -12.92 0.27
N SER A 112 -1.98 -13.87 0.66
CA SER A 112 -3.20 -13.60 1.44
C SER A 112 -2.96 -12.94 2.79
N HIS A 113 -1.82 -13.21 3.45
CA HIS A 113 -1.47 -12.58 4.73
C HIS A 113 -1.25 -11.06 4.58
N HIS A 114 -0.64 -10.62 3.48
CA HIS A 114 -0.46 -9.19 3.19
C HIS A 114 -1.78 -8.49 2.87
N GLU A 115 -2.67 -9.18 2.15
CA GLU A 115 -4.00 -8.64 1.83
C GLU A 115 -4.90 -8.60 3.05
N LEU A 116 -4.82 -9.60 3.95
CA LEU A 116 -5.51 -9.59 5.23
C LEU A 116 -5.06 -8.42 6.09
N LEU A 117 -3.75 -8.15 6.15
CA LEU A 117 -3.22 -6.95 6.82
C LEU A 117 -3.81 -5.67 6.22
N LEU A 118 -3.94 -5.58 4.89
CA LEU A 118 -4.58 -4.46 4.20
C LEU A 118 -6.04 -4.27 4.61
N VAL A 119 -6.80 -5.38 4.64
CA VAL A 119 -8.22 -5.37 5.04
C VAL A 119 -8.36 -4.95 6.50
N VAL A 120 -7.53 -5.49 7.40
CA VAL A 120 -7.52 -5.10 8.82
C VAL A 120 -7.22 -3.60 8.96
N LEU A 121 -6.22 -3.09 8.24
CA LEU A 121 -5.88 -1.67 8.25
C LEU A 121 -7.01 -0.79 7.74
N GLY A 122 -7.68 -1.21 6.66
CA GLY A 122 -8.87 -0.56 6.14
C GLY A 122 -10.03 -0.54 7.14
N ILE A 123 -10.24 -1.63 7.88
CA ILE A 123 -11.23 -1.70 8.96
C ILE A 123 -10.87 -0.74 10.10
N VAL A 124 -9.60 -0.67 10.49
CA VAL A 124 -9.15 0.27 11.54
C VAL A 124 -9.39 1.72 11.10
N ILE A 125 -9.01 2.07 9.87
CA ILE A 125 -9.28 3.40 9.32
C ILE A 125 -10.79 3.67 9.28
N TRP A 126 -11.59 2.70 8.83
CA TRP A 126 -13.05 2.82 8.81
C TRP A 126 -13.62 3.04 10.22
N LEU A 127 -13.19 2.29 11.22
CA LEU A 127 -13.64 2.45 12.61
C LEU A 127 -13.27 3.83 13.18
N VAL A 128 -12.09 4.35 12.84
CA VAL A 128 -11.64 5.68 13.28
C VAL A 128 -12.40 6.81 12.55
N THR A 129 -12.82 6.58 11.31
CA THR A 129 -13.44 7.62 10.46
C THR A 129 -14.95 7.52 10.32
N PHE A 130 -15.60 6.43 10.76
CA PHE A 130 -17.03 6.19 10.56
C PHE A 130 -17.95 7.25 11.18
N ASN A 131 -17.51 7.91 12.26
CA ASN A 131 -18.26 8.97 12.93
C ASN A 131 -17.61 10.36 12.77
N SER A 132 -16.64 10.47 11.86
CA SER A 132 -15.88 11.69 11.59
C SER A 132 -16.58 12.56 10.57
N PRO A 133 -16.59 13.89 10.72
CA PRO A 133 -17.09 14.79 9.69
C PRO A 133 -16.17 14.89 8.45
N ASN A 134 -14.97 14.34 8.50
CA ASN A 134 -14.01 14.31 7.39
C ASN A 134 -13.84 12.89 6.83
N ASP A 135 -14.40 12.66 5.63
CA ASP A 135 -14.38 11.37 4.92
C ASP A 135 -13.19 11.22 3.93
N ILE A 136 -12.34 12.26 3.78
CA ILE A 136 -11.27 12.26 2.77
C ILE A 136 -10.30 11.09 3.00
N GLY A 137 -9.99 10.80 4.27
CA GLY A 137 -9.07 9.72 4.64
C GLY A 137 -9.57 8.36 4.15
N ILE A 138 -10.82 8.02 4.43
CA ILE A 138 -11.36 6.72 4.03
C ILE A 138 -11.57 6.60 2.52
N GLN A 139 -12.01 7.67 1.87
CA GLN A 139 -12.16 7.69 0.41
C GLN A 139 -10.82 7.49 -0.29
N THR A 140 -9.76 8.16 0.18
CA THR A 140 -8.40 8.00 -0.34
C THR A 140 -7.92 6.55 -0.20
N PHE A 141 -8.14 5.95 0.97
CA PHE A 141 -7.76 4.56 1.22
C PHE A 141 -8.51 3.58 0.31
N LEU A 142 -9.83 3.76 0.15
CA LEU A 142 -10.65 2.92 -0.72
C LEU A 142 -10.22 3.02 -2.19
N ILE A 143 -9.93 4.23 -2.68
CA ILE A 143 -9.44 4.43 -4.06
C ILE A 143 -8.12 3.68 -4.27
N LEU A 144 -7.16 3.86 -3.35
CA LEU A 144 -5.88 3.14 -3.35
C LEU A 144 -6.08 1.62 -3.37
N TRP A 145 -7.00 1.12 -2.55
CA TRP A 145 -7.29 -0.30 -2.45
C TRP A 145 -7.92 -0.87 -3.73
N ILE A 146 -8.92 -0.18 -4.29
CA ILE A 146 -9.56 -0.56 -5.55
C ILE A 146 -8.55 -0.55 -6.70
N MET A 147 -7.70 0.50 -6.78
CA MET A 147 -6.63 0.56 -7.78
C MET A 147 -5.67 -0.63 -7.65
N ARG A 148 -5.30 -1.03 -6.42
CA ARG A 148 -4.45 -2.19 -6.18
C ARG A 148 -5.11 -3.50 -6.63
N ILE A 149 -6.37 -3.71 -6.29
CA ILE A 149 -7.13 -4.90 -6.73
C ILE A 149 -7.21 -4.92 -8.26
N SER A 150 -7.51 -3.78 -8.88
CA SER A 150 -7.58 -3.63 -10.33
C SER A 150 -6.25 -3.98 -11.00
N ALA A 151 -5.12 -3.54 -10.44
CA ALA A 151 -3.79 -3.87 -10.97
C ALA A 151 -3.51 -5.39 -10.91
N LYS A 152 -3.84 -6.04 -9.79
CA LYS A 152 -3.70 -7.50 -9.64
C LYS A 152 -4.57 -8.27 -10.63
N LEU A 153 -5.82 -7.84 -10.79
CA LEU A 153 -6.75 -8.45 -11.75
C LEU A 153 -6.26 -8.28 -13.18
N ASN A 154 -5.72 -7.12 -13.52
CA ASN A 154 -5.14 -6.85 -14.84
C ASN A 154 -3.94 -7.76 -15.14
N VAL A 155 -3.04 -7.95 -14.16
CA VAL A 155 -1.93 -8.92 -14.27
C VAL A 155 -2.45 -10.36 -14.42
N PHE A 156 -3.49 -10.74 -13.67
CA PHE A 156 -4.11 -12.07 -13.74
C PHE A 156 -4.76 -12.36 -15.10
N LEU A 157 -5.41 -11.36 -15.72
CA LEU A 157 -6.00 -11.49 -17.06
C LEU A 157 -4.95 -11.58 -18.18
N GLY A 158 -3.67 -11.42 -17.87
CA GLY A 158 -2.56 -11.62 -18.80
C GLY A 158 -2.21 -10.35 -19.57
N VAL A 159 -1.48 -9.44 -18.91
CA VAL A 159 -0.82 -8.31 -19.58
C VAL A 159 0.52 -8.79 -20.16
N ARG A 160 0.79 -8.41 -21.42
CA ARG A 160 1.99 -8.78 -22.19
C ARG A 160 3.32 -8.21 -21.66
N ASN A 161 3.28 -7.18 -20.82
CA ASN A 161 4.45 -6.45 -20.37
C ASN A 161 4.71 -6.68 -18.87
N PHE A 162 5.46 -7.73 -18.56
CA PHE A 162 5.98 -7.97 -17.22
C PHE A 162 7.21 -7.06 -17.02
N TYR A 163 7.10 -6.05 -16.16
CA TYR A 163 8.26 -5.31 -15.64
C TYR A 163 8.96 -6.17 -14.56
N GLU A 164 9.42 -7.37 -14.93
CA GLU A 164 10.22 -8.25 -14.07
C GLU A 164 11.56 -7.62 -13.69
N GLU A 165 12.05 -6.66 -14.48
CA GLU A 165 13.33 -5.96 -14.29
C GLU A 165 13.36 -5.00 -13.08
N PHE A 166 12.22 -4.71 -12.45
CA PHE A 166 12.13 -3.89 -11.23
C PHE A 166 12.00 -4.71 -9.95
N LEU A 167 11.83 -6.03 -10.03
CA LEU A 167 11.79 -6.90 -8.85
C LEU A 167 13.24 -7.27 -8.47
N PRO A 168 13.64 -7.13 -7.19
CA PRO A 168 14.96 -7.56 -6.74
C PRO A 168 15.14 -9.06 -7.01
N SER A 169 16.39 -9.46 -7.27
CA SER A 169 16.84 -10.81 -7.69
C SER A 169 16.43 -11.98 -6.80
N ASN A 170 15.72 -11.72 -5.70
CA ASN A 170 15.40 -12.66 -4.64
C ASN A 170 14.03 -13.36 -4.87
N LEU A 171 13.32 -12.99 -5.95
CA LEU A 171 11.98 -13.46 -6.30
C LEU A 171 11.89 -14.16 -7.68
N SER A 172 13.03 -14.50 -8.29
CA SER A 172 13.10 -15.30 -9.54
C SER A 172 13.00 -16.80 -9.27
#